data_AF-W4SAT4-F1
#
_entry.id   AF-W4SAT4-F1
#
_cell.length_a   1.000
_cell.length_b   1.000
_cell.length_c   1.000
_cell.angle_alpha   90.00
_cell.angle_beta   90.00
_cell.angle_gamma   90.00
#
_symmetry.space_group_name_H-M   'P 1'
#
loop_
_entity.id
_entity.type
_entity.pdbx_description
1 polymer ?
#
loop_
_entity_poly.entity_id
_entity_poly.type
_entity_poly.pdbx_seq_one_letter_code
_entity_poly.pdbx_strand_id
1 'polypeptide(L)'
;MAGVSSVEVLRDGASAIYGSDAVGGVVNNVLQNNLLGGWLELRYGGAESTSLRQSDISGAYGWDFRDGRGNVSVFLNQTRRSDLPAGDLDYAASSDKRPLFESTRFEGVSSLDMRNTLSAWADLAVPSSFGRVTRNGNALTSAAGAFHIQPNTNDGCAAPLAEGLCVDDGARATAGADRNLRYDSATYPLSLLPSLVRRNVFVTGHYALNDDVEAYGELGWYQADTRTLQGPVFTIGPTKVTIPAGNYWNPFGATTLPDGSPNPNRISGLNIPTSGLPVTLNNYRFMDLGPTLVKVENTQARILGGLRGYWNGWDWDSALLYSQAQVVDRQDGISSTALQRQLALSTPDAYNPFNGGDLLFPATGGDATPSGQAAQEAIRVASTRRSRTTLALGDFKLSRTDLLQLPGGDVGAAAGIEFRRETQLDDRDARVDGSLGFVDAVTGEVQTADLFGVSLTPDTRGSRNVWSAYVELAAPLVSPEMEVPLVRSLDVQLAGRFERYSDFGNVAKPKIAVAWEVFDDFRVRGSWSEGFRAPNLEQVNASLVTRGNTRADWVLCEADLRAGRISSFANCSRSVVATAQRSGNPDLDPEESTSWTAGLLWTGNPPLLADCRSGVMQPSPVSSLA
;
A
#
# COMPACT_ATOMS: atom_id res chain seq x y z
N MET A 1 -15.58 -9.45 -15.61
CA MET A 1 -16.15 -8.31 -14.85
C MET A 1 -17.64 -8.33 -15.15
N ALA A 2 -18.48 -8.76 -14.22
CA ALA A 2 -19.94 -8.82 -14.43
C ALA A 2 -20.57 -7.44 -14.17
N GLY A 3 -21.64 -7.09 -14.91
CA GLY A 3 -22.49 -5.94 -14.61
C GLY A 3 -22.06 -4.58 -15.15
N VAL A 4 -20.99 -4.52 -15.95
CA VAL A 4 -20.64 -3.30 -16.73
C VAL A 4 -21.19 -3.45 -18.15
N SER A 5 -21.97 -2.48 -18.58
CA SER A 5 -22.55 -2.39 -19.93
C SER A 5 -21.54 -1.76 -20.88
N SER A 6 -21.01 -0.59 -20.51
CA SER A 6 -20.01 0.15 -21.29
C SER A 6 -19.07 0.92 -20.35
N VAL A 7 -17.91 1.30 -20.90
CA VAL A 7 -16.97 2.20 -20.25
C VAL A 7 -16.81 3.41 -21.16
N GLU A 8 -17.15 4.58 -20.65
CA GLU A 8 -17.05 5.85 -21.36
C GLU A 8 -15.83 6.59 -20.84
N VAL A 9 -15.01 7.10 -21.75
CA VAL A 9 -13.77 7.83 -21.42
C VAL A 9 -13.87 9.25 -21.96
N LEU A 10 -14.10 10.20 -21.06
CA LEU A 10 -14.05 11.62 -21.33
C LEU A 10 -12.61 12.09 -21.16
N ARG A 11 -11.94 12.36 -22.28
CA ARG A 11 -10.52 12.76 -22.31
C ARG A 11 -10.28 14.24 -21.98
N ASP A 12 -11.36 14.99 -21.79
CA ASP A 12 -11.35 16.41 -21.42
C ASP A 12 -11.85 16.55 -19.98
N GLY A 13 -11.48 17.64 -19.30
CA GLY A 13 -11.94 17.91 -17.94
C GLY A 13 -13.46 17.97 -17.91
N ALA A 14 -14.10 17.00 -17.26
CA ALA A 14 -15.56 16.95 -17.11
C ALA A 14 -15.97 17.52 -15.75
N SER A 15 -15.30 18.61 -15.37
CA SER A 15 -15.32 19.19 -14.04
C SER A 15 -16.70 19.70 -13.61
N ALA A 16 -17.51 20.13 -14.57
CA ALA A 16 -18.87 20.59 -14.32
C ALA A 16 -19.77 19.47 -13.76
N ILE A 17 -19.73 18.28 -14.37
CA ILE A 17 -20.65 17.17 -14.06
C ILE A 17 -20.07 16.27 -12.96
N TYR A 18 -18.78 15.90 -13.05
CA TYR A 18 -18.19 14.85 -12.22
C TYR A 18 -17.41 15.35 -11.00
N GLY A 19 -17.35 16.67 -10.80
CA GLY A 19 -16.54 17.29 -9.77
C GLY A 19 -15.35 18.02 -10.36
N SER A 20 -15.09 19.16 -9.76
CA SER A 20 -14.01 20.10 -10.08
C SER A 20 -12.58 19.51 -10.01
N ASP A 21 -12.45 18.33 -9.40
CA ASP A 21 -11.25 17.52 -9.26
C ASP A 21 -11.03 16.49 -10.37
N ALA A 22 -11.95 16.41 -11.33
CA ALA A 22 -11.81 15.63 -12.56
C ALA A 22 -10.87 16.28 -13.60
N VAL A 23 -9.62 16.55 -13.23
CA VAL A 23 -8.64 17.31 -14.04
C VAL A 23 -8.06 16.51 -15.21
N GLY A 24 -7.89 15.18 -15.05
CA GLY A 24 -7.23 14.31 -16.03
C GLY A 24 -8.16 13.58 -17.02
N GLY A 25 -9.46 13.89 -16.99
CA GLY A 25 -10.51 13.14 -17.67
C GLY A 25 -11.28 12.21 -16.74
N VAL A 26 -12.41 11.69 -17.23
CA VAL A 26 -13.34 10.84 -16.46
C VAL A 26 -13.52 9.50 -17.15
N VAL A 27 -13.47 8.43 -16.35
CA VAL A 27 -13.89 7.09 -16.76
C VAL A 27 -15.21 6.79 -16.08
N ASN A 28 -16.29 6.84 -16.86
CA ASN A 28 -17.62 6.49 -16.40
C ASN A 28 -17.90 5.02 -16.72
N ASN A 29 -18.25 4.23 -15.70
CA ASN A 29 -18.63 2.83 -15.89
C ASN A 29 -20.16 2.76 -15.90
N VAL A 30 -20.75 2.52 -17.06
CA VAL A 30 -22.20 2.37 -17.19
C VAL A 30 -22.56 0.94 -16.80
N LEU A 31 -23.43 0.80 -15.82
CA LEU A 31 -23.82 -0.49 -15.28
C LEU A 31 -24.97 -1.09 -16.09
N GLN A 32 -25.00 -2.42 -16.17
CA GLN A 32 -26.13 -3.14 -16.74
C GLN A 32 -27.31 -3.07 -15.74
N ASN A 33 -28.45 -2.53 -16.18
CA ASN A 33 -29.62 -2.28 -15.33
C ASN A 33 -30.93 -2.87 -15.88
N ASN A 34 -30.87 -3.60 -16.99
CA ASN A 34 -32.01 -4.24 -17.65
C ASN A 34 -31.63 -5.61 -18.24
N LEU A 35 -31.10 -6.50 -17.41
CA LEU A 35 -30.73 -7.84 -17.84
C LEU A 35 -31.99 -8.72 -17.92
N LEU A 36 -32.11 -9.45 -19.02
CA LEU A 36 -33.16 -10.46 -19.22
C LEU A 36 -32.53 -11.84 -19.35
N GLY A 37 -32.90 -12.74 -18.43
CA GLY A 37 -32.26 -14.05 -18.31
C GLY A 37 -30.92 -13.93 -17.60
N GLY A 38 -30.01 -14.88 -17.85
CA GLY A 38 -28.73 -14.86 -17.14
C GLY A 38 -27.63 -15.64 -17.82
N TRP A 39 -26.45 -15.51 -17.25
CA TRP A 39 -25.24 -16.16 -17.70
C TRP A 39 -24.39 -16.58 -16.50
N LEU A 40 -23.58 -17.61 -16.71
CA LEU A 40 -22.59 -18.10 -15.76
C LEU A 40 -21.28 -18.30 -16.51
N GLU A 41 -20.21 -17.77 -15.96
CA GLU A 41 -18.86 -17.89 -16.45
C GLU A 41 -17.97 -18.48 -15.36
N LEU A 42 -17.24 -19.54 -15.71
CA LEU A 42 -16.27 -20.18 -14.85
C LEU A 42 -14.90 -20.08 -15.52
N ARG A 43 -13.91 -19.54 -14.81
CA ARG A 43 -12.52 -19.53 -15.26
C ARG A 43 -11.64 -20.22 -14.22
N TYR A 44 -10.69 -21.01 -14.69
CA TYR A 44 -9.65 -21.60 -13.86
C TYR A 44 -8.32 -21.48 -14.59
N GLY A 45 -7.27 -21.08 -13.86
CA GLY A 45 -5.94 -20.90 -14.42
C GLY A 45 -4.88 -20.84 -13.33
N GLY A 46 -3.63 -20.66 -13.73
CA GLY A 46 -2.49 -20.56 -12.84
C GLY A 46 -1.24 -20.14 -13.60
N ALA A 47 -0.14 -19.99 -12.88
CA ALA A 47 1.17 -19.80 -13.51
C ALA A 47 1.88 -21.15 -13.61
N GLU A 48 2.49 -21.41 -14.78
CA GLU A 48 3.29 -22.60 -15.05
C GLU A 48 4.45 -22.71 -14.07
N SER A 49 4.81 -23.93 -13.68
CA SER A 49 5.92 -24.22 -12.75
C SER A 49 5.81 -23.55 -11.37
N THR A 50 4.61 -23.11 -10.98
CA THR A 50 4.33 -22.55 -9.65
C THR A 50 3.11 -23.20 -9.01
N SER A 51 2.90 -22.92 -7.73
CA SER A 51 1.70 -23.27 -6.95
C SER A 51 0.54 -22.28 -7.12
N LEU A 52 0.71 -21.20 -7.90
CA LEU A 52 -0.33 -20.21 -8.14
C LEU A 52 -1.49 -20.81 -8.93
N ARG A 53 -2.68 -20.82 -8.34
CA ARG A 53 -3.94 -21.25 -8.94
C ARG A 53 -4.99 -20.20 -8.66
N GLN A 54 -5.81 -19.91 -9.66
CA GLN A 54 -6.92 -18.97 -9.58
C GLN A 54 -8.18 -19.60 -10.16
N SER A 55 -9.29 -19.45 -9.45
CA SER A 55 -10.63 -19.76 -9.93
C SER A 55 -11.50 -18.51 -9.83
N ASP A 56 -12.19 -18.18 -10.91
CA ASP A 56 -13.17 -17.11 -10.97
C ASP A 56 -14.54 -17.69 -11.33
N ILE A 57 -15.55 -17.27 -10.59
CA ILE A 57 -16.96 -17.56 -10.85
C ILE A 57 -17.64 -16.21 -11.01
N SER A 58 -18.18 -15.94 -12.18
CA SER A 58 -18.96 -14.74 -12.47
C SER A 58 -20.32 -15.14 -13.01
N GLY A 59 -21.36 -14.46 -12.60
CA GLY A 59 -22.69 -14.71 -13.13
C GLY A 59 -23.60 -13.52 -12.97
N ALA A 60 -24.65 -13.50 -13.76
CA ALA A 60 -25.72 -12.53 -13.62
C ALA A 60 -27.06 -13.15 -13.98
N TYR A 61 -28.12 -12.65 -13.37
CA TYR A 61 -29.49 -13.01 -13.75
C TYR A 61 -30.40 -11.81 -13.52
N GLY A 62 -31.24 -11.51 -14.49
CA GLY A 62 -32.24 -10.45 -14.40
C GLY A 62 -33.58 -10.87 -14.96
N TRP A 63 -34.62 -10.23 -14.43
CA TRP A 63 -36.00 -10.53 -14.80
C TRP A 63 -36.86 -9.28 -14.70
N ASP A 64 -37.83 -9.21 -15.61
CA ASP A 64 -38.87 -8.21 -15.57
C ASP A 64 -40.01 -8.66 -14.64
N PHE A 65 -40.71 -7.69 -14.10
CA PHE A 65 -41.92 -7.89 -13.30
C PHE A 65 -42.97 -6.83 -13.67
N ARG A 66 -44.23 -7.08 -13.32
CA ARG A 66 -45.36 -6.18 -13.62
C ARG A 66 -45.43 -5.81 -15.11
N ASP A 67 -45.45 -6.83 -15.97
CA ASP A 67 -45.62 -6.69 -17.42
C ASP A 67 -44.56 -5.78 -18.08
N GLY A 68 -43.31 -5.86 -17.60
CA GLY A 68 -42.19 -5.08 -18.15
C GLY A 68 -42.02 -3.69 -17.53
N ARG A 69 -42.87 -3.31 -16.56
CA ARG A 69 -42.76 -2.00 -15.88
C ARG A 69 -41.56 -1.88 -14.93
N GLY A 70 -40.91 -2.99 -14.58
CA GLY A 70 -39.67 -2.94 -13.83
C GLY A 70 -38.81 -4.16 -14.07
N ASN A 71 -37.52 -3.98 -13.82
CA ASN A 71 -36.50 -5.02 -13.91
C ASN A 71 -35.68 -5.06 -12.61
N VAL A 72 -35.25 -6.27 -12.23
CA VAL A 72 -34.20 -6.45 -11.24
C VAL A 72 -33.11 -7.31 -11.87
N SER A 73 -31.86 -6.87 -11.74
CA SER A 73 -30.67 -7.59 -12.19
C SER A 73 -29.72 -7.83 -11.03
N VAL A 74 -29.27 -9.07 -10.86
CA VAL A 74 -28.32 -9.50 -9.82
C VAL A 74 -27.04 -9.96 -10.48
N PHE A 75 -25.90 -9.48 -9.98
CA PHE A 75 -24.56 -9.80 -10.44
C PHE A 75 -23.75 -10.40 -9.29
N LEU A 76 -23.04 -11.48 -9.58
CA LEU A 76 -22.22 -12.22 -8.62
C LEU A 76 -20.83 -12.39 -9.19
N ASN A 77 -19.80 -12.13 -8.39
CA ASN A 77 -18.42 -12.47 -8.72
C ASN A 77 -17.72 -13.07 -7.49
N GLN A 78 -17.00 -14.17 -7.68
CA GLN A 78 -16.13 -14.75 -6.69
C GLN A 78 -14.79 -15.12 -7.33
N THR A 79 -13.71 -14.55 -6.81
CA THR A 79 -12.34 -14.93 -7.16
C THR A 79 -11.72 -15.65 -5.96
N ARG A 80 -11.08 -16.79 -6.19
CA ARG A 80 -10.18 -17.42 -5.22
C ARG A 80 -8.83 -17.62 -5.89
N ARG A 81 -7.76 -17.19 -5.24
CA ARG A 81 -6.39 -17.32 -5.70
C ARG A 81 -5.50 -17.83 -4.56
N SER A 82 -4.68 -18.84 -4.82
CA SER A 82 -3.59 -19.20 -3.90
C SER A 82 -2.54 -18.09 -3.85
N ASP A 83 -1.68 -18.14 -2.85
CA ASP A 83 -0.46 -17.33 -2.83
C ASP A 83 0.53 -17.78 -3.92
N LEU A 84 1.45 -16.88 -4.27
CA LEU A 84 2.64 -17.22 -5.03
C LEU A 84 3.85 -17.07 -4.10
N PRO A 85 4.36 -18.15 -3.50
CA PRO A 85 5.54 -18.09 -2.68
C PRO A 85 6.80 -17.82 -3.53
N ALA A 86 7.78 -17.13 -2.95
CA ALA A 86 9.01 -16.77 -3.63
C ALA A 86 9.82 -18.00 -4.08
N GLY A 87 9.72 -19.10 -3.33
CA GLY A 87 10.38 -20.38 -3.65
C GLY A 87 9.88 -21.04 -4.94
N ASP A 88 8.72 -20.64 -5.47
CA ASP A 88 8.22 -21.16 -6.75
C ASP A 88 8.95 -20.58 -7.98
N LEU A 89 9.65 -19.46 -7.80
CA LEU A 89 10.36 -18.78 -8.88
C LEU A 89 11.86 -18.82 -8.60
N ASP A 90 12.62 -19.49 -9.46
CA ASP A 90 14.07 -19.64 -9.35
C ASP A 90 14.81 -18.31 -9.10
N TYR A 91 14.44 -17.25 -9.81
CA TYR A 91 15.05 -15.93 -9.68
C TYR A 91 14.64 -15.18 -8.40
N ALA A 92 13.61 -15.64 -7.67
CA ALA A 92 13.14 -15.03 -6.42
C ALA A 92 13.35 -15.93 -5.19
N ALA A 93 13.65 -17.21 -5.38
CA ALA A 93 13.75 -18.21 -4.32
C ALA A 93 14.82 -17.88 -3.27
N SER A 94 15.94 -17.28 -3.69
CA SER A 94 17.04 -16.90 -2.79
C SER A 94 17.44 -15.44 -2.97
N SER A 95 17.86 -14.79 -1.89
CA SER A 95 18.51 -13.48 -1.92
C SER A 95 19.97 -13.56 -2.42
N ASP A 96 20.60 -14.73 -2.42
CA ASP A 96 21.89 -14.93 -3.10
C ASP A 96 21.66 -15.16 -4.59
N LYS A 97 21.95 -14.15 -5.41
CA LYS A 97 21.71 -14.20 -6.85
C LYS A 97 22.87 -14.81 -7.63
N ARG A 98 24.01 -15.10 -7.00
CA ARG A 98 25.22 -15.60 -7.69
C ARG A 98 24.96 -16.88 -8.52
N PRO A 99 24.16 -17.87 -8.06
CA PRO A 99 23.85 -19.05 -8.87
C PRO A 99 23.18 -18.73 -10.22
N LEU A 100 22.45 -17.61 -10.33
CA LEU A 100 21.81 -17.20 -11.59
C LEU A 100 22.79 -16.67 -12.65
N PHE A 101 24.05 -16.42 -12.26
CA PHE A 101 25.09 -15.82 -13.10
C PHE A 101 26.26 -16.78 -13.35
N GLU A 102 26.13 -18.06 -13.02
CA GLU A 102 27.10 -19.09 -13.40
C GLU A 102 27.33 -19.10 -14.91
N SER A 103 28.57 -19.34 -15.34
CA SER A 103 28.99 -19.29 -16.74
C SER A 103 28.81 -17.94 -17.44
N THR A 104 28.65 -16.85 -16.68
CA THR A 104 28.61 -15.47 -17.21
C THR A 104 29.82 -14.68 -16.73
N ARG A 105 30.03 -13.48 -17.29
CA ARG A 105 31.07 -12.54 -16.80
C ARG A 105 30.86 -12.07 -15.35
N PHE A 106 29.71 -12.37 -14.74
CA PHE A 106 29.36 -12.01 -13.37
C PHE A 106 29.40 -13.20 -12.40
N GLU A 107 29.90 -14.36 -12.84
CA GLU A 107 30.06 -15.52 -11.99
C GLU A 107 30.94 -15.19 -10.77
N GLY A 108 30.47 -15.61 -9.59
CA GLY A 108 31.20 -15.41 -8.33
C GLY A 108 31.24 -13.97 -7.80
N VAL A 109 30.66 -12.99 -8.51
CA VAL A 109 30.67 -11.58 -8.06
C VAL A 109 29.93 -11.45 -6.73
N SER A 110 30.65 -11.03 -5.69
CA SER A 110 30.13 -10.96 -4.31
C SER A 110 29.01 -9.94 -4.12
N SER A 111 28.92 -8.90 -4.96
CA SER A 111 27.82 -7.92 -4.92
C SER A 111 26.47 -8.49 -5.33
N LEU A 112 26.43 -9.70 -5.93
CA LEU A 112 25.20 -10.43 -6.23
C LEU A 112 24.68 -11.24 -5.04
N ASP A 113 25.43 -11.33 -3.94
CA ASP A 113 24.92 -11.85 -2.67
C ASP A 113 24.14 -10.74 -1.95
N MET A 114 22.81 -10.74 -2.14
CA MET A 114 21.92 -9.75 -1.51
C MET A 114 21.33 -10.26 -0.19
N ARG A 115 21.86 -11.36 0.38
CA ARG A 115 21.43 -11.85 1.70
C ARG A 115 21.65 -10.80 2.78
N ASN A 116 20.69 -10.68 3.68
CA ASN A 116 20.67 -9.62 4.69
C ASN A 116 21.63 -9.95 5.83
N THR A 117 22.33 -8.96 6.36
CA THR A 117 23.14 -9.12 7.58
C THR A 117 22.26 -9.18 8.84
N LEU A 118 21.00 -8.77 8.80
CA LEU A 118 19.99 -9.04 9.84
C LEU A 118 19.55 -10.51 9.80
N SER A 119 20.05 -11.29 10.75
CA SER A 119 19.87 -12.75 10.86
C SER A 119 19.67 -13.20 12.31
N ALA A 120 19.53 -14.51 12.52
CA ALA A 120 19.50 -15.12 13.85
C ALA A 120 20.83 -14.94 14.63
N TRP A 121 21.94 -14.73 13.93
CA TRP A 121 23.23 -14.40 14.55
C TRP A 121 23.22 -12.94 15.03
N ALA A 122 23.21 -12.73 16.35
CA ALA A 122 23.05 -11.41 16.95
C ALA A 122 24.35 -10.58 16.89
N ASP A 123 24.25 -9.32 16.48
CA ASP A 123 25.26 -8.30 16.83
C ASP A 123 24.79 -7.52 18.06
N LEU A 124 25.66 -7.43 19.06
CA LEU A 124 25.35 -6.91 20.38
C LEU A 124 26.43 -5.92 20.84
N ALA A 125 26.15 -5.18 21.90
CA ALA A 125 27.17 -4.36 22.56
C ALA A 125 26.97 -4.28 24.07
N VAL A 126 28.07 -4.31 24.81
CA VAL A 126 28.08 -3.85 26.20
C VAL A 126 28.01 -2.30 26.24
N PRO A 127 27.71 -1.66 27.39
CA PRO A 127 27.72 -0.22 27.50
C PRO A 127 29.06 0.37 27.05
N SER A 128 29.02 1.32 26.11
CA SER A 128 30.22 1.96 25.58
C SER A 128 31.03 2.69 26.66
N SER A 129 30.39 3.06 27.78
CA SER A 129 31.04 3.62 28.97
C SER A 129 31.97 2.64 29.69
N PHE A 130 31.76 1.33 29.55
CA PHE A 130 32.69 0.31 30.06
C PHE A 130 33.91 0.17 29.15
N GLY A 131 33.70 0.28 27.83
CA GLY A 131 34.74 0.05 26.83
C GLY A 131 34.95 -1.43 26.53
N ARG A 132 36.21 -1.84 26.34
CA ARG A 132 36.55 -3.18 25.87
C ARG A 132 36.48 -4.23 26.98
N VAL A 133 35.70 -5.29 26.75
CA VAL A 133 35.72 -6.52 27.56
C VAL A 133 36.88 -7.38 27.11
N THR A 134 37.60 -7.94 28.08
CA THR A 134 38.70 -8.88 27.87
C THR A 134 38.50 -10.13 28.71
N ARG A 135 39.03 -11.25 28.20
CA ARG A 135 39.14 -12.53 28.90
C ARG A 135 40.61 -12.86 29.07
N ASN A 136 41.09 -12.91 30.30
CA ASN A 136 42.51 -13.15 30.62
C ASN A 136 43.47 -12.26 29.80
N GLY A 137 43.08 -11.00 29.54
CA GLY A 137 43.85 -10.03 28.75
C GLY A 137 43.59 -10.03 27.24
N ASN A 138 42.89 -11.04 26.68
CA ASN A 138 42.52 -11.09 25.27
C ASN A 138 41.20 -10.36 25.03
N ALA A 139 41.08 -9.59 23.94
CA ALA A 139 39.85 -8.87 23.61
C ALA A 139 38.70 -9.83 23.27
N LEU A 140 37.50 -9.59 23.82
CA LEU A 140 36.26 -10.25 23.42
C LEU A 140 35.28 -9.30 22.72
N THR A 141 35.53 -8.00 22.82
CA THR A 141 34.71 -6.97 22.19
C THR A 141 35.61 -5.95 21.50
N SER A 142 35.03 -5.20 20.57
CA SER A 142 35.67 -4.01 20.00
C SER A 142 35.97 -2.97 21.10
N ALA A 143 36.70 -1.91 20.74
CA ALA A 143 36.96 -0.81 21.68
C ALA A 143 35.68 -0.11 22.16
N ALA A 144 34.62 -0.15 21.35
CA ALA A 144 33.31 0.40 21.67
C ALA A 144 32.38 -0.60 22.40
N GLY A 145 32.87 -1.80 22.73
CA GLY A 145 32.09 -2.83 23.41
C GLY A 145 31.22 -3.70 22.49
N ALA A 146 31.35 -3.57 21.17
CA ALA A 146 30.58 -4.39 20.21
C ALA A 146 31.15 -5.81 20.09
N PHE A 147 30.27 -6.80 19.92
CA PHE A 147 30.59 -8.21 19.69
C PHE A 147 29.42 -8.88 18.97
N HIS A 148 29.62 -10.12 18.54
CA HIS A 148 28.56 -10.90 17.93
C HIS A 148 28.66 -12.38 18.30
N ILE A 149 27.60 -13.11 18.00
CA ILE A 149 27.53 -14.57 18.15
C ILE A 149 27.72 -15.23 16.79
N GLN A 150 28.54 -16.28 16.76
CA GLN A 150 28.78 -17.09 15.56
C GLN A 150 29.04 -18.57 15.91
N PRO A 151 29.01 -19.49 14.94
CA PRO A 151 29.52 -20.84 15.13
C PRO A 151 31.00 -20.83 15.53
N ASN A 152 31.44 -21.75 16.38
CA ASN A 152 32.84 -21.92 16.75
C ASN A 152 33.73 -22.43 15.59
N THR A 153 33.11 -22.86 14.50
CA THR A 153 33.77 -23.25 13.25
C THR A 153 34.12 -22.04 12.38
N ASN A 154 33.55 -20.87 12.66
CA ASN A 154 33.97 -19.63 12.00
C ASN A 154 35.31 -19.16 12.58
N ASP A 155 36.16 -18.63 11.70
CA ASP A 155 37.40 -17.98 12.11
C ASP A 155 37.10 -16.76 12.99
N GLY A 156 38.04 -16.39 13.88
CA GLY A 156 37.89 -15.22 14.75
C GLY A 156 37.37 -15.52 16.15
N CYS A 157 36.89 -16.74 16.41
CA CYS A 157 36.36 -17.15 17.71
C CYS A 157 37.21 -16.72 18.93
N ALA A 158 36.73 -15.70 19.67
CA ALA A 158 37.44 -15.09 20.80
C ALA A 158 37.15 -15.81 22.13
N ALA A 159 35.93 -16.30 22.32
CA ALA A 159 35.57 -17.16 23.46
C ALA A 159 34.48 -18.17 23.09
N PRO A 160 34.72 -19.49 23.24
CA PRO A 160 33.70 -20.50 22.98
C PRO A 160 32.57 -20.40 24.02
N LEU A 161 31.35 -20.64 23.54
CA LEU A 161 30.13 -20.79 24.30
C LEU A 161 29.64 -22.26 24.24
N ALA A 162 28.55 -22.57 24.93
CA ALA A 162 27.91 -23.88 24.84
C ALA A 162 27.41 -24.21 23.42
N GLU A 163 27.13 -25.48 23.14
CA GLU A 163 26.48 -25.95 21.91
C GLU A 163 27.19 -25.51 20.61
N GLY A 164 28.52 -25.40 20.60
CA GLY A 164 29.26 -25.08 19.38
C GLY A 164 29.21 -23.60 18.96
N LEU A 165 28.74 -22.72 19.84
CA LEU A 165 28.72 -21.27 19.62
C LEU A 165 30.03 -20.60 20.07
N CYS A 166 30.24 -19.38 19.60
CA CYS A 166 31.36 -18.55 20.00
C CYS A 166 31.00 -17.05 20.01
N VAL A 167 31.63 -16.31 20.92
CA VAL A 167 31.70 -14.85 20.88
C VAL A 167 32.91 -14.42 20.05
N ASP A 168 32.70 -13.49 19.14
CA ASP A 168 33.76 -12.79 18.41
C ASP A 168 33.57 -11.27 18.50
N ASP A 169 34.65 -10.52 18.30
CA ASP A 169 34.71 -9.09 18.54
C ASP A 169 34.11 -8.26 17.39
N GLY A 170 33.51 -7.12 17.73
CA GLY A 170 32.88 -6.25 16.75
C GLY A 170 31.57 -6.78 16.17
N ALA A 171 31.04 -6.04 15.19
CA ALA A 171 29.88 -6.48 14.41
C ALA A 171 30.33 -7.41 13.29
N ARG A 172 29.48 -8.36 12.91
CA ARG A 172 29.79 -9.32 11.83
C ARG A 172 30.24 -8.64 10.55
N ALA A 173 31.30 -9.17 9.96
CA ALA A 173 31.79 -8.73 8.68
C ALA A 173 30.75 -9.00 7.58
N THR A 174 30.64 -8.08 6.61
CA THR A 174 29.76 -8.29 5.44
C THR A 174 30.37 -9.25 4.39
N ALA A 175 31.61 -9.68 4.59
CA ALA A 175 32.39 -10.55 3.72
C ALA A 175 33.30 -11.47 4.57
N GLY A 176 34.08 -12.35 3.93
CA GLY A 176 34.99 -13.26 4.65
C GLY A 176 34.25 -14.38 5.38
N ALA A 177 34.74 -14.77 6.56
CA ALA A 177 34.21 -15.87 7.35
C ALA A 177 32.72 -15.67 7.69
N ASP A 178 32.34 -14.48 8.17
CA ASP A 178 30.98 -14.16 8.63
C ASP A 178 29.95 -14.04 7.49
N ARG A 179 30.40 -14.07 6.24
CA ARG A 179 29.50 -14.02 5.08
C ARG A 179 28.51 -15.19 5.08
N ASN A 180 28.88 -16.31 5.70
CA ASN A 180 28.00 -17.46 5.87
C ASN A 180 26.87 -17.19 6.88
N LEU A 181 26.90 -16.12 7.69
CA LEU A 181 25.89 -15.80 8.71
C LEU A 181 24.74 -14.93 8.18
N ARG A 182 24.69 -14.67 6.87
CA ARG A 182 23.68 -13.78 6.28
C ARG A 182 22.36 -14.52 6.09
N TYR A 183 21.27 -13.86 6.46
CA TYR A 183 19.90 -14.36 6.27
C TYR A 183 19.51 -14.40 4.80
N ASP A 184 19.05 -15.56 4.36
CA ASP A 184 18.43 -15.75 3.05
C ASP A 184 16.91 -15.76 3.17
N SER A 185 16.21 -15.07 2.29
CA SER A 185 14.75 -15.16 2.20
C SER A 185 14.26 -16.56 1.83
N ALA A 186 15.14 -17.42 1.28
CA ALA A 186 14.87 -18.81 0.97
C ALA A 186 14.44 -19.66 2.17
N THR A 187 14.73 -19.24 3.42
CA THR A 187 14.34 -20.00 4.63
C THR A 187 12.83 -20.26 4.70
N TYR A 188 12.04 -19.30 4.21
CA TYR A 188 10.59 -19.33 4.31
C TYR A 188 9.92 -19.16 2.94
N PRO A 189 8.74 -19.76 2.72
CA PRO A 189 7.94 -19.52 1.53
C PRO A 189 7.25 -18.14 1.60
N LEU A 190 8.04 -17.07 1.58
CA LEU A 190 7.52 -15.69 1.63
C LEU A 190 6.61 -15.42 0.43
N SER A 191 5.50 -14.72 0.63
CA SER A 191 4.54 -14.49 -0.46
C SER A 191 4.99 -13.34 -1.37
N LEU A 192 5.20 -13.61 -2.66
CA LEU A 192 5.33 -12.59 -3.71
C LEU A 192 3.95 -12.03 -4.12
N LEU A 193 2.96 -12.91 -4.22
CA LEU A 193 1.55 -12.54 -4.32
C LEU A 193 0.78 -13.11 -3.14
N PRO A 194 -0.10 -12.33 -2.50
CA PRO A 194 -0.94 -12.85 -1.44
C PRO A 194 -1.99 -13.81 -1.99
N SER A 195 -2.37 -14.79 -1.16
CA SER A 195 -3.62 -15.51 -1.39
C SER A 195 -4.79 -14.54 -1.28
N LEU A 196 -5.82 -14.74 -2.09
CA LEU A 196 -6.97 -13.84 -2.19
C LEU A 196 -8.26 -14.64 -2.25
N VAL A 197 -9.23 -14.29 -1.42
CA VAL A 197 -10.63 -14.65 -1.62
C VAL A 197 -11.39 -13.35 -1.76
N ARG A 198 -12.05 -13.13 -2.89
CA ARG A 198 -12.81 -11.91 -3.18
C ARG A 198 -14.21 -12.28 -3.61
N ARG A 199 -15.21 -11.62 -3.04
CA ARG A 199 -16.63 -11.80 -3.33
C ARG A 199 -17.25 -10.44 -3.58
N ASN A 200 -18.06 -10.34 -4.61
CA ASN A 200 -18.80 -9.14 -4.94
C ASN A 200 -20.22 -9.55 -5.34
N VAL A 201 -21.19 -8.90 -4.74
CA VAL A 201 -22.60 -8.97 -5.12
C VAL A 201 -23.04 -7.57 -5.46
N PHE A 202 -23.67 -7.41 -6.62
CA PHE A 202 -24.23 -6.15 -7.03
C PHE A 202 -25.65 -6.38 -7.56
N VAL A 203 -26.57 -5.51 -7.18
CA VAL A 203 -27.98 -5.57 -7.58
C VAL A 203 -28.37 -4.21 -8.10
N THR A 204 -29.04 -4.19 -9.25
CA THR A 204 -29.68 -3.01 -9.81
C THR A 204 -31.16 -3.28 -9.98
N GLY A 205 -32.00 -2.27 -9.80
CA GLY A 205 -33.40 -2.37 -10.15
C GLY A 205 -33.98 -1.03 -10.58
N HIS A 206 -35.01 -1.09 -11.41
CA HIS A 206 -35.80 0.06 -11.80
C HIS A 206 -37.28 -0.30 -11.93
N TYR A 207 -38.15 0.68 -11.77
CA TYR A 207 -39.60 0.53 -11.87
C TYR A 207 -40.26 1.84 -12.29
N ALA A 208 -40.95 1.81 -13.43
CA ALA A 208 -41.76 2.92 -13.92
C ALA A 208 -42.96 3.14 -12.99
N LEU A 209 -42.97 4.22 -12.22
CA LEU A 209 -44.06 4.60 -11.32
C LEU A 209 -45.29 5.04 -12.14
N ASN A 210 -45.05 5.80 -13.20
CA ASN A 210 -45.99 6.22 -14.23
C ASN A 210 -45.23 6.46 -15.55
N ASP A 211 -45.87 7.09 -16.53
CA ASP A 211 -45.28 7.33 -17.86
C ASP A 211 -44.12 8.35 -17.85
N ASP A 212 -44.07 9.20 -16.82
CA ASP A 212 -43.11 10.31 -16.73
C ASP A 212 -42.01 10.08 -15.66
N VAL A 213 -42.19 9.13 -14.74
CA VAL A 213 -41.33 8.95 -13.56
C VAL A 213 -40.97 7.49 -13.34
N GLU A 214 -39.68 7.23 -13.19
CA GLU A 214 -39.10 5.94 -12.87
C GLU A 214 -38.33 6.01 -11.53
N ALA A 215 -38.55 5.01 -10.68
CA ALA A 215 -37.72 4.78 -9.50
C ALA A 215 -36.61 3.79 -9.83
N TYR A 216 -35.40 4.02 -9.33
CA TYR A 216 -34.28 3.11 -9.52
C TYR A 216 -33.44 2.97 -8.25
N GLY A 217 -32.64 1.90 -8.18
CA GLY A 217 -31.76 1.67 -7.04
C GLY A 217 -30.67 0.65 -7.29
N GLU A 218 -29.64 0.73 -6.45
CA GLU A 218 -28.47 -0.13 -6.47
C GLU A 218 -28.15 -0.63 -5.06
N LEU A 219 -27.74 -1.89 -4.96
CA LEU A 219 -27.14 -2.46 -3.76
C LEU A 219 -25.82 -3.14 -4.13
N GLY A 220 -24.74 -2.79 -3.43
CA GLY A 220 -23.44 -3.38 -3.62
C GLY A 220 -22.88 -3.92 -2.30
N TRP A 221 -22.33 -5.12 -2.35
CA TRP A 221 -21.54 -5.69 -1.26
C TRP A 221 -20.26 -6.29 -1.82
N TYR A 222 -19.16 -6.02 -1.13
CA TYR A 222 -17.83 -6.51 -1.48
C TYR A 222 -17.13 -7.01 -0.24
N GLN A 223 -16.46 -8.16 -0.37
CA GLN A 223 -15.51 -8.66 0.62
C GLN A 223 -14.24 -9.14 -0.08
N ALA A 224 -13.09 -8.82 0.48
CA ALA A 224 -11.82 -9.43 0.11
C ALA A 224 -11.00 -9.78 1.34
N ASP A 225 -10.57 -11.03 1.42
CA ASP A 225 -9.65 -11.53 2.43
C ASP A 225 -8.33 -11.87 1.75
N THR A 226 -7.23 -11.35 2.28
CA THR A 226 -5.89 -11.69 1.80
C THR A 226 -5.00 -12.18 2.93
N ARG A 227 -4.06 -13.06 2.56
CA ARG A 227 -3.06 -13.61 3.45
C ARG A 227 -1.69 -13.52 2.80
N THR A 228 -0.73 -12.99 3.53
CA THR A 228 0.66 -12.81 3.09
C THR A 228 1.60 -13.31 4.18
N LEU A 229 2.65 -14.03 3.80
CA LEU A 229 3.79 -14.31 4.67
C LEU A 229 4.94 -13.34 4.34
N GLN A 230 5.43 -12.65 5.35
CA GLN A 230 6.58 -11.75 5.27
C GLN A 230 7.73 -12.29 6.13
N GLY A 231 8.92 -11.71 5.95
CA GLY A 231 10.08 -12.08 6.77
C GLY A 231 9.80 -11.93 8.28
N PRO A 232 10.54 -12.64 9.14
CA PRO A 232 10.39 -12.53 10.59
C PRO A 232 10.69 -11.11 11.09
N VAL A 233 10.17 -10.78 12.27
CA VAL A 233 10.46 -9.52 12.97
C VAL A 233 11.96 -9.37 13.20
N PHE A 234 12.47 -8.14 13.11
CA PHE A 234 13.88 -7.83 13.27
C PHE A 234 14.07 -6.47 13.94
N THR A 235 15.26 -6.24 14.49
CA THR A 235 15.68 -4.97 15.11
C THR A 235 15.76 -3.84 14.10
N ILE A 236 15.27 -2.65 14.44
CA ILE A 236 15.53 -1.42 13.69
C ILE A 236 16.30 -0.44 14.56
N GLY A 237 17.08 0.45 13.94
CA GLY A 237 17.92 1.42 14.66
C GLY A 237 17.21 2.20 15.79
N PRO A 238 15.95 2.67 15.60
CA PRO A 238 15.20 3.40 16.62
C PRO A 238 14.60 2.57 17.77
N THR A 239 14.48 1.24 17.63
CA THR A 239 13.88 0.38 18.67
C THR A 239 14.88 -0.69 19.09
N LYS A 240 15.56 -0.42 20.20
CA LYS A 240 16.54 -1.33 20.80
C LYS A 240 16.02 -1.88 22.12
N VAL A 241 16.51 -3.05 22.52
CA VAL A 241 16.23 -3.62 23.83
C VAL A 241 17.53 -4.03 24.48
N THR A 242 17.65 -3.73 25.76
CA THR A 242 18.82 -4.06 26.57
C THR A 242 18.52 -5.28 27.42
N ILE A 243 19.32 -6.32 27.20
CA ILE A 243 19.33 -7.56 27.94
C ILE A 243 20.00 -7.28 29.31
N PRO A 244 19.30 -7.47 30.43
CA PRO A 244 19.87 -7.20 31.75
C PRO A 244 21.08 -8.09 32.08
N ALA A 245 21.96 -7.62 32.96
CA ALA A 245 23.09 -8.42 33.46
C ALA A 245 22.62 -9.68 34.23
N GLY A 246 21.39 -9.68 34.76
CA GLY A 246 20.79 -10.83 35.43
C GLY A 246 20.13 -11.85 34.50
N ASN A 247 20.10 -11.62 33.18
CA ASN A 247 19.56 -12.57 32.22
C ASN A 247 20.31 -13.91 32.29
N TYR A 248 19.57 -15.03 32.27
CA TYR A 248 20.14 -16.37 32.37
C TYR A 248 21.17 -16.69 31.29
N TRP A 249 20.91 -16.27 30.04
CA TRP A 249 21.72 -16.59 28.87
C TRP A 249 22.86 -15.60 28.58
N ASN A 250 22.95 -14.49 29.32
CA ASN A 250 23.92 -13.43 29.04
C ASN A 250 25.36 -13.88 29.36
N PRO A 251 26.26 -13.97 28.35
CA PRO A 251 27.63 -14.44 28.54
C PRO A 251 28.51 -13.46 29.35
N PHE A 252 28.08 -12.20 29.46
CA PHE A 252 28.66 -11.17 30.31
C PHE A 252 27.81 -10.88 31.56
N GLY A 253 26.81 -11.72 31.84
CA GLY A 253 25.89 -11.58 32.96
C GLY A 253 26.53 -11.84 34.33
N ALA A 254 25.78 -11.71 35.42
CA ALA A 254 26.29 -11.83 36.79
C ALA A 254 26.94 -13.20 37.07
N THR A 255 27.91 -13.28 37.99
CA THR A 255 28.52 -14.55 38.40
C THR A 255 27.57 -15.45 39.17
N THR A 256 26.64 -14.84 39.91
CA THR A 256 25.63 -15.52 40.72
C THR A 256 24.26 -14.99 40.33
N LEU A 257 23.33 -15.90 40.05
CA LEU A 257 21.95 -15.59 39.71
C LEU A 257 21.16 -15.21 40.98
N PRO A 258 19.97 -14.59 40.87
CA PRO A 258 19.16 -14.18 42.01
C PRO A 258 18.77 -15.32 42.97
N ASP A 259 18.75 -16.56 42.50
CA ASP A 259 18.48 -17.76 43.32
C ASP A 259 19.72 -18.25 44.11
N GLY A 260 20.86 -17.58 43.97
CA GLY A 260 22.13 -17.93 44.62
C GLY A 260 22.97 -18.94 43.86
N SER A 261 22.49 -19.49 42.74
CA SER A 261 23.25 -20.42 41.91
C SER A 261 24.30 -19.69 41.05
N PRO A 262 25.43 -20.34 40.70
CA PRO A 262 26.35 -19.79 39.70
C PRO A 262 25.66 -19.66 38.34
N ASN A 263 25.91 -18.55 37.62
CA ASN A 263 25.41 -18.40 36.26
C ASN A 263 26.17 -19.35 35.31
N PRO A 264 25.51 -20.36 34.71
CA PRO A 264 26.19 -21.35 33.88
C PRO A 264 26.63 -20.80 32.51
N ASN A 265 26.05 -19.68 32.07
CA ASN A 265 26.33 -19.10 30.75
C ASN A 265 27.41 -18.02 30.78
N ARG A 266 27.83 -17.54 31.96
CA ARG A 266 28.85 -16.50 32.08
C ARG A 266 30.23 -17.03 31.67
N ILE A 267 30.92 -16.29 30.78
CA ILE A 267 32.31 -16.57 30.42
C ILE A 267 33.23 -16.34 31.63
N SER A 268 34.17 -17.26 31.86
CA SER A 268 35.17 -17.16 32.92
C SER A 268 36.36 -16.26 32.55
N GLY A 269 36.95 -15.58 33.55
CA GLY A 269 38.17 -14.77 33.37
C GLY A 269 37.95 -13.37 32.80
N LEU A 270 36.73 -12.84 32.89
CA LEU A 270 36.36 -11.52 32.37
C LEU A 270 36.86 -10.37 33.26
N ASN A 271 37.28 -9.26 32.65
CA ASN A 271 37.66 -8.02 33.34
C ASN A 271 36.45 -7.15 33.78
N ILE A 272 35.27 -7.75 33.96
CA ILE A 272 34.01 -7.05 34.26
C ILE A 272 33.57 -7.33 35.70
N PRO A 273 32.73 -6.47 36.32
CA PRO A 273 32.21 -6.71 37.66
C PRO A 273 31.52 -8.08 37.83
N THR A 274 31.48 -8.58 39.07
CA THR A 274 30.77 -9.81 39.42
C THR A 274 29.26 -9.69 39.20
N SER A 275 28.71 -8.48 39.29
CA SER A 275 27.32 -8.17 38.91
C SER A 275 27.04 -8.33 37.41
N GLY A 276 28.07 -8.50 36.58
CA GLY A 276 27.94 -8.58 35.12
C GLY A 276 27.70 -7.22 34.46
N LEU A 277 27.57 -7.26 33.14
CA LEU A 277 27.20 -6.13 32.29
C LEU A 277 25.89 -6.44 31.55
N PRO A 278 24.99 -5.44 31.41
CA PRO A 278 23.90 -5.56 30.46
C PRO A 278 24.42 -5.54 29.02
N VAL A 279 23.61 -6.00 28.08
CA VAL A 279 23.97 -6.11 26.67
C VAL A 279 22.82 -5.58 25.80
N THR A 280 23.11 -4.63 24.91
CA THR A 280 22.11 -4.10 23.98
C THR A 280 22.09 -4.90 22.69
N LEU A 281 20.90 -5.33 22.28
CA LEU A 281 20.66 -6.00 21.00
C LEU A 281 20.66 -4.96 19.87
N ASN A 282 21.66 -4.99 18.98
CA ASN A 282 21.79 -4.00 17.90
C ASN A 282 21.28 -4.50 16.56
N ASN A 283 21.52 -5.78 16.25
CA ASN A 283 21.16 -6.39 14.99
C ASN A 283 20.75 -7.84 15.25
N TYR A 284 19.46 -8.14 15.09
CA TYR A 284 18.91 -9.46 15.31
C TYR A 284 17.59 -9.64 14.56
N ARG A 285 17.41 -10.82 13.99
CA ARG A 285 16.15 -11.28 13.39
C ARG A 285 15.65 -12.46 14.21
N PHE A 286 14.39 -12.38 14.65
CA PHE A 286 13.73 -13.39 15.48
C PHE A 286 13.32 -14.58 14.61
N MET A 287 14.32 -15.35 14.15
CA MET A 287 14.12 -16.47 13.21
C MET A 287 13.35 -17.62 13.85
N ASP A 288 13.59 -17.89 15.13
CA ASP A 288 12.82 -18.84 15.94
C ASP A 288 11.32 -18.54 15.96
N LEU A 289 10.93 -17.27 15.79
CA LEU A 289 9.53 -16.91 15.71
C LEU A 289 8.86 -17.22 14.36
N GLY A 290 9.64 -17.56 13.32
CA GLY A 290 9.10 -17.83 12.00
C GLY A 290 8.66 -16.56 11.24
N PRO A 291 8.10 -16.71 10.03
CA PRO A 291 7.68 -15.60 9.20
C PRO A 291 6.48 -14.87 9.82
N THR A 292 6.38 -13.58 9.52
CA THR A 292 5.27 -12.73 9.96
C THR A 292 4.05 -13.00 9.08
N LEU A 293 2.92 -13.37 9.68
CA LEU A 293 1.65 -13.51 8.98
C LEU A 293 0.90 -12.17 8.97
N VAL A 294 0.51 -11.70 7.78
CA VAL A 294 -0.38 -10.54 7.59
C VAL A 294 -1.70 -11.02 6.98
N LYS A 295 -2.81 -10.63 7.60
CA LYS A 295 -4.18 -10.84 7.12
C LYS A 295 -4.85 -9.50 6.91
N VAL A 296 -5.43 -9.29 5.73
CA VAL A 296 -6.20 -8.07 5.42
C VAL A 296 -7.60 -8.46 5.01
N GLU A 297 -8.59 -7.95 5.75
CA GLU A 297 -10.02 -8.15 5.50
C GLU A 297 -10.61 -6.80 5.06
N ASN A 298 -11.10 -6.70 3.83
CA ASN A 298 -11.72 -5.51 3.26
C ASN A 298 -13.19 -5.78 2.98
N THR A 299 -14.09 -5.03 3.62
CA THR A 299 -15.53 -5.12 3.44
C THR A 299 -16.09 -3.79 2.98
N GLN A 300 -16.92 -3.79 1.95
CA GLN A 300 -17.56 -2.58 1.43
C GLN A 300 -19.04 -2.82 1.19
N ALA A 301 -19.83 -1.79 1.42
CA ALA A 301 -21.26 -1.77 1.15
C ALA A 301 -21.64 -0.46 0.48
N ARG A 302 -22.55 -0.53 -0.49
CA ARG A 302 -23.12 0.60 -1.23
C ARG A 302 -24.62 0.43 -1.33
N ILE A 303 -25.35 1.50 -1.09
CA ILE A 303 -26.78 1.60 -1.37
C ILE A 303 -27.06 2.91 -2.09
N LEU A 304 -27.80 2.83 -3.18
CA LEU A 304 -28.29 3.98 -3.92
C LEU A 304 -29.79 3.82 -4.17
N GLY A 305 -30.54 4.91 -4.05
CA GLY A 305 -31.92 4.98 -4.47
C GLY A 305 -32.21 6.34 -5.07
N GLY A 306 -32.94 6.36 -6.19
CA GLY A 306 -33.23 7.59 -6.91
C GLY A 306 -34.53 7.55 -7.67
N LEU A 307 -34.92 8.73 -8.13
CA LEU A 307 -36.03 8.93 -9.05
C LEU A 307 -35.51 9.73 -10.23
N ARG A 308 -35.99 9.39 -11.42
CA ARG A 308 -35.74 10.15 -12.63
C ARG A 308 -37.02 10.27 -13.45
N GLY A 309 -37.09 11.30 -14.27
CA GLY A 309 -38.28 11.52 -15.07
C GLY A 309 -38.22 12.75 -15.96
N TYR A 310 -39.37 13.07 -16.52
CA TYR A 310 -39.56 14.21 -17.41
C TYR A 310 -40.65 15.13 -16.88
N TRP A 311 -40.41 16.43 -16.87
CA TRP A 311 -41.37 17.42 -16.41
C TRP A 311 -41.21 18.75 -17.13
N ASN A 312 -42.28 19.23 -17.78
CA ASN A 312 -42.31 20.52 -18.48
C ASN A 312 -41.13 20.73 -19.45
N GLY A 313 -40.72 19.66 -20.15
CA GLY A 313 -39.58 19.65 -21.08
C GLY A 313 -38.20 19.62 -20.47
N TRP A 314 -38.12 19.33 -19.17
CA TRP A 314 -36.87 19.02 -18.49
C TRP A 314 -36.81 17.54 -18.15
N ASP A 315 -35.71 16.90 -18.51
CA ASP A 315 -35.28 15.66 -17.88
C ASP A 315 -34.70 15.98 -16.51
N TRP A 316 -35.06 15.21 -15.50
CA TRP A 316 -34.56 15.36 -14.14
C TRP A 316 -34.16 14.03 -13.52
N ASP A 317 -33.17 14.06 -12.64
CA ASP A 317 -32.68 12.91 -11.88
C ASP A 317 -32.31 13.36 -10.46
N SER A 318 -32.71 12.59 -9.45
CA SER A 318 -32.30 12.78 -8.06
C SER A 318 -31.98 11.46 -7.42
N ALA A 319 -30.87 11.40 -6.69
CA ALA A 319 -30.44 10.20 -6.00
C ALA A 319 -29.92 10.50 -4.59
N LEU A 320 -30.03 9.48 -3.75
CA LEU A 320 -29.33 9.37 -2.48
C LEU A 320 -28.40 8.17 -2.53
N LEU A 321 -27.16 8.36 -2.09
CA LEU A 321 -26.12 7.35 -2.04
C LEU A 321 -25.52 7.28 -0.63
N TYR A 322 -25.37 6.07 -0.11
CA TYR A 322 -24.49 5.80 1.01
C TYR A 322 -23.53 4.67 0.67
N SER A 323 -22.25 4.90 0.93
CA SER A 323 -21.19 3.91 0.72
C SER A 323 -20.24 3.89 1.92
N GLN A 324 -19.83 2.71 2.32
CA GLN A 324 -18.85 2.49 3.39
C GLN A 324 -17.83 1.44 2.94
N ALA A 325 -16.55 1.70 3.23
CA ALA A 325 -15.49 0.71 3.16
C ALA A 325 -14.81 0.58 4.53
N GLN A 326 -14.52 -0.65 4.94
CA GLN A 326 -13.77 -0.95 6.15
C GLN A 326 -12.68 -1.97 5.84
N VAL A 327 -11.47 -1.71 6.33
CA VAL A 327 -10.31 -2.59 6.20
C VAL A 327 -9.80 -2.93 7.60
N VAL A 328 -9.57 -4.20 7.86
CA VAL A 328 -8.93 -4.69 9.09
C VAL A 328 -7.66 -5.43 8.73
N ASP A 329 -6.52 -4.84 9.07
CA ASP A 329 -5.20 -5.43 8.91
C ASP A 329 -4.80 -6.07 10.25
N ARG A 330 -4.44 -7.35 10.25
CA ARG A 330 -3.87 -8.06 11.41
C ARG A 330 -2.50 -8.60 11.05
N GLN A 331 -1.51 -8.29 11.86
CA GLN A 331 -0.12 -8.69 11.64
C GLN A 331 0.49 -9.27 12.93
N ASP A 332 1.19 -10.39 12.80
CA ASP A 332 1.99 -10.93 13.90
C ASP A 332 3.14 -9.99 14.25
N GLY A 333 3.46 -9.88 15.53
CA GLY A 333 4.53 -9.02 16.03
C GLY A 333 5.05 -9.44 17.39
N ILE A 334 5.94 -8.61 17.94
CA ILE A 334 6.56 -8.81 19.24
C ILE A 334 6.26 -7.60 20.12
N SER A 335 5.83 -7.82 21.36
CA SER A 335 5.74 -6.74 22.35
C SER A 335 7.13 -6.50 22.96
N SER A 336 7.65 -5.28 22.86
CA SER A 336 8.90 -4.84 23.47
C SER A 336 8.88 -5.04 24.99
N THR A 337 7.74 -4.74 25.63
CA THR A 337 7.55 -4.96 27.07
C THR A 337 7.59 -6.45 27.42
N ALA A 338 6.89 -7.29 26.65
CA ALA A 338 6.90 -8.73 26.90
C ALA A 338 8.29 -9.34 26.65
N LEU A 339 8.97 -8.89 25.59
CA LEU A 339 10.35 -9.25 25.29
C LEU A 339 11.29 -8.84 26.43
N GLN A 340 11.20 -7.61 26.94
CA GLN A 340 12.03 -7.16 28.06
C GLN A 340 11.81 -7.99 29.32
N ARG A 341 10.57 -8.42 29.61
CA ARG A 341 10.28 -9.32 30.73
C ARG A 341 10.92 -10.69 30.54
N GLN A 342 10.81 -11.27 29.34
CA GLN A 342 11.42 -12.56 29.03
C GLN A 342 12.95 -12.49 29.04
N LEU A 343 13.54 -11.39 28.58
CA LEU A 343 14.98 -11.11 28.69
C LEU A 343 15.42 -10.85 30.14
N ALA A 344 14.52 -10.45 31.05
CA ALA A 344 14.87 -10.22 32.45
C ALA A 344 14.87 -11.49 33.31
N LEU A 345 14.42 -12.63 32.77
CA LEU A 345 14.42 -13.89 33.51
C LEU A 345 15.85 -14.39 33.76
N SER A 346 16.05 -14.90 34.97
CA SER A 346 17.31 -15.49 35.44
C SER A 346 17.24 -17.01 35.53
N THR A 347 16.26 -17.62 34.85
CA THR A 347 16.06 -19.07 34.73
C THR A 347 16.25 -19.51 33.26
N PRO A 348 16.42 -20.81 32.98
CA PRO A 348 16.49 -21.33 31.62
C PRO A 348 15.29 -20.95 30.73
N ASP A 349 14.16 -20.58 31.31
CA ASP A 349 12.95 -20.16 30.59
C ASP A 349 13.09 -18.77 29.94
N ALA A 350 14.18 -18.04 30.21
CA ALA A 350 14.47 -16.77 29.57
C ALA A 350 14.54 -16.91 28.03
N TYR A 351 14.06 -15.90 27.31
CA TYR A 351 14.32 -15.81 25.87
C TYR A 351 15.82 -15.68 25.63
N ASN A 352 16.37 -16.46 24.69
CA ASN A 352 17.79 -16.55 24.41
C ASN A 352 18.13 -15.85 23.08
N PRO A 353 18.61 -14.60 23.08
CA PRO A 353 19.08 -13.93 21.86
C PRO A 353 20.53 -14.33 21.48
N PHE A 354 21.16 -15.24 22.23
CA PHE A 354 22.55 -15.68 22.03
C PHE A 354 22.65 -17.07 21.41
N ASN A 355 21.53 -17.70 21.07
CA ASN A 355 21.45 -19.04 20.48
C ASN A 355 21.95 -19.09 19.03
N GLY A 356 21.82 -17.99 18.29
CA GLY A 356 22.25 -17.93 16.89
C GLY A 356 21.26 -18.62 15.96
N GLY A 357 21.76 -19.35 14.98
CA GLY A 357 20.94 -20.11 14.03
C GLY A 357 21.46 -21.53 13.82
N ASP A 358 21.11 -22.15 12.70
CA ASP A 358 21.56 -23.49 12.34
C ASP A 358 23.09 -23.53 12.16
N LEU A 359 23.78 -24.28 13.03
CA LEU A 359 25.24 -24.42 13.01
C LEU A 359 25.78 -25.19 11.80
N LEU A 360 24.99 -26.12 11.24
CA LEU A 360 25.38 -26.91 10.06
C LEU A 360 25.15 -26.10 8.78
N PHE A 361 24.12 -25.26 8.77
CA PHE A 361 23.73 -24.45 7.64
C PHE A 361 23.54 -22.97 8.01
N PRO A 362 24.59 -22.28 8.51
CA PRO A 362 24.48 -20.91 9.03
C PRO A 362 23.94 -19.90 8.01
N ALA A 363 24.11 -20.23 6.73
CA ALA A 363 23.74 -19.44 5.56
C ALA A 363 22.27 -19.54 5.16
N THR A 364 21.54 -20.56 5.61
CA THR A 364 20.13 -20.76 5.25
C THR A 364 19.21 -19.86 6.05
N GLY A 365 19.70 -19.29 7.17
CA GLY A 365 18.93 -18.43 8.07
C GLY A 365 18.03 -19.19 9.05
N GLY A 366 17.87 -20.51 8.93
CA GLY A 366 17.11 -21.30 9.91
C GLY A 366 17.68 -21.20 11.32
N ASP A 367 16.85 -21.43 12.33
CA ASP A 367 17.28 -21.55 13.73
C ASP A 367 17.03 -22.97 14.22
N ALA A 368 18.11 -23.75 14.35
CA ALA A 368 18.08 -25.11 14.88
C ALA A 368 18.26 -25.16 16.41
N THR A 369 18.41 -24.00 17.04
CA THR A 369 18.68 -23.79 18.47
C THR A 369 17.65 -22.86 19.11
N PRO A 370 16.34 -22.93 18.79
CA PRO A 370 15.39 -21.89 19.13
C PRO A 370 15.21 -21.73 20.65
N SER A 371 14.79 -20.54 21.08
CA SER A 371 14.33 -20.33 22.46
C SER A 371 13.18 -21.29 22.81
N GLY A 372 13.00 -21.60 24.10
CA GLY A 372 11.89 -22.46 24.54
C GLY A 372 10.52 -21.93 24.07
N GLN A 373 9.60 -22.83 23.73
CA GLN A 373 8.29 -22.46 23.16
C GLN A 373 7.52 -21.46 24.05
N ALA A 374 7.56 -21.63 25.37
CA ALA A 374 6.93 -20.71 26.32
C ALA A 374 7.52 -19.29 26.24
N ALA A 375 8.84 -19.15 26.07
CA ALA A 375 9.50 -17.86 25.90
C ALA A 375 9.08 -17.19 24.59
N GLN A 376 9.00 -17.96 23.51
CA GLN A 376 8.52 -17.46 22.21
C GLN A 376 7.05 -17.02 22.26
N GLU A 377 6.17 -17.83 22.83
CA GLU A 377 4.74 -17.51 22.94
C GLU A 377 4.51 -16.28 23.84
N ALA A 378 5.31 -16.12 24.90
CA ALA A 378 5.19 -15.01 25.83
C ALA A 378 5.48 -13.64 25.20
N ILE A 379 6.27 -13.58 24.12
CA ILE A 379 6.63 -12.31 23.46
C ILE A 379 5.76 -11.97 22.24
N ARG A 380 5.04 -12.96 21.68
CA ARG A 380 4.20 -12.78 20.49
C ARG A 380 2.93 -12.01 20.79
N VAL A 381 2.59 -11.12 19.87
CA VAL A 381 1.32 -10.37 19.86
C VAL A 381 0.78 -10.27 18.43
N ALA A 382 -0.50 -9.94 18.27
CA ALA A 382 -1.07 -9.57 16.98
C ALA A 382 -1.45 -8.08 17.01
N SER A 383 -0.83 -7.29 16.14
CA SER A 383 -1.17 -5.88 15.92
C SER A 383 -2.38 -5.79 14.99
N THR A 384 -3.39 -5.00 15.37
CA THR A 384 -4.57 -4.76 14.52
C THR A 384 -4.69 -3.29 14.12
N ARG A 385 -4.91 -3.02 12.84
CA ARG A 385 -5.27 -1.70 12.31
C ARG A 385 -6.66 -1.76 11.69
N ARG A 386 -7.50 -0.77 11.96
CA ARG A 386 -8.87 -0.64 11.42
C ARG A 386 -8.99 0.68 10.68
N SER A 387 -9.18 0.62 9.37
CA SER A 387 -9.47 1.79 8.56
C SER A 387 -10.93 1.78 8.15
N ARG A 388 -11.59 2.94 8.14
CA ARG A 388 -12.97 3.11 7.66
C ARG A 388 -13.10 4.39 6.85
N THR A 389 -13.78 4.32 5.71
CA THR A 389 -14.22 5.49 4.95
C THR A 389 -15.71 5.42 4.68
N THR A 390 -16.37 6.56 4.67
CA THR A 390 -17.80 6.66 4.32
C THR A 390 -18.05 7.82 3.37
N LEU A 391 -19.00 7.63 2.45
CA LEU A 391 -19.55 8.67 1.60
C LEU A 391 -21.07 8.64 1.74
N ALA A 392 -21.66 9.77 2.13
CA ALA A 392 -23.09 10.02 1.98
C ALA A 392 -23.27 11.14 0.96
N LEU A 393 -24.13 10.96 -0.03
CA LEU A 393 -24.33 11.92 -1.11
C LEU A 393 -25.82 12.02 -1.43
N GLY A 394 -26.26 13.23 -1.74
CA GLY A 394 -27.56 13.49 -2.33
C GLY A 394 -27.44 14.55 -3.42
N ASP A 395 -28.10 14.33 -4.55
CA ASP A 395 -28.03 15.25 -5.69
C ASP A 395 -29.38 15.42 -6.38
N PHE A 396 -29.49 16.53 -7.12
CA PHE A 396 -30.58 16.82 -8.02
C PHE A 396 -30.01 17.45 -9.29
N LYS A 397 -30.42 16.92 -10.44
CA LYS A 397 -29.95 17.33 -11.76
C LYS A 397 -31.14 17.55 -12.67
N LEU A 398 -31.03 18.52 -13.56
CA LEU A 398 -31.99 18.78 -14.61
C LEU A 398 -31.27 19.14 -15.92
N SER A 399 -31.83 18.72 -17.04
CA SER A 399 -31.33 19.05 -18.37
C SER A 399 -32.45 19.21 -19.39
N ARG A 400 -32.19 20.03 -20.41
CA ARG A 400 -33.07 20.26 -21.54
C ARG A 400 -32.22 20.58 -22.77
N THR A 401 -32.62 20.10 -23.94
CA THR A 401 -31.88 20.32 -25.19
C THR A 401 -32.29 21.59 -25.95
N ASP A 402 -33.45 22.16 -25.64
CA ASP A 402 -34.12 23.25 -26.35
C ASP A 402 -34.48 24.44 -25.43
N LEU A 403 -33.54 24.93 -24.62
CA LEU A 403 -33.79 26.03 -23.68
C LEU A 403 -34.16 27.33 -24.40
N LEU A 404 -33.44 27.67 -25.47
CA LEU A 404 -33.69 28.82 -26.31
C LEU A 404 -33.23 28.54 -27.75
N GLN A 405 -33.95 29.09 -28.72
CA GLN A 405 -33.62 28.96 -30.14
C GLN A 405 -32.62 30.05 -30.56
N LEU A 406 -31.51 29.66 -31.18
CA LEU A 406 -30.61 30.55 -31.94
C LEU A 406 -30.74 30.27 -33.45
N PRO A 407 -30.25 31.19 -34.31
CA PRO A 407 -30.18 30.93 -35.75
C PRO A 407 -29.41 29.66 -36.13
N GLY A 408 -28.41 29.29 -35.32
CA GLY A 408 -27.61 28.08 -35.50
C GLY A 408 -28.22 26.81 -34.89
N GLY A 409 -29.38 26.89 -34.24
CA GLY A 409 -30.04 25.75 -33.61
C GLY A 409 -30.41 25.99 -32.15
N ASP A 410 -30.83 24.92 -31.48
CA ASP A 410 -31.28 24.95 -30.10
C ASP A 410 -30.12 24.96 -29.10
N VAL A 411 -30.20 25.83 -28.10
CA VAL A 411 -29.27 25.83 -26.97
C VAL A 411 -29.74 24.84 -25.92
N GLY A 412 -28.91 23.85 -25.64
CA GLY A 412 -29.10 22.95 -24.52
C GLY A 412 -28.61 23.56 -23.21
N ALA A 413 -29.21 23.16 -22.11
CA ALA A 413 -28.81 23.55 -20.76
C ALA A 413 -28.89 22.38 -19.79
N ALA A 414 -27.93 22.30 -18.88
CA ALA A 414 -27.94 21.38 -17.75
C ALA A 414 -27.56 22.13 -16.46
N ALA A 415 -28.17 21.74 -15.35
CA ALA A 415 -27.87 22.30 -14.04
C ALA A 415 -28.02 21.23 -12.97
N GLY A 416 -27.31 21.39 -11.86
CA GLY A 416 -27.51 20.51 -10.72
C GLY A 416 -26.90 21.02 -9.43
N ILE A 417 -27.36 20.43 -8.34
CA ILE A 417 -26.88 20.64 -6.99
C ILE A 417 -26.51 19.30 -6.36
N GLU A 418 -25.49 19.31 -5.50
CA GLU A 418 -25.02 18.13 -4.80
C GLU A 418 -24.65 18.52 -3.36
N PHE A 419 -24.95 17.61 -2.44
CA PHE A 419 -24.38 17.60 -1.11
C PHE A 419 -23.67 16.27 -0.89
N ARG A 420 -22.42 16.31 -0.42
CA ARG A 420 -21.71 15.11 0.01
C ARG A 420 -21.02 15.27 1.34
N ARG A 421 -21.01 14.20 2.13
CA ARG A 421 -20.28 14.05 3.38
C ARG A 421 -19.32 12.88 3.28
N GLU A 422 -18.04 13.18 3.44
CA GLU A 422 -16.93 12.24 3.44
C GLU A 422 -16.41 12.07 4.87
N THR A 423 -16.12 10.83 5.29
CA THR A 423 -15.41 10.57 6.54
C THR A 423 -14.28 9.56 6.33
N GLN A 424 -13.23 9.71 7.14
CA GLN A 424 -12.07 8.82 7.18
C GLN A 424 -11.72 8.55 8.65
N LEU A 425 -11.36 7.31 8.94
CA LEU A 425 -10.79 6.85 10.21
C LEU A 425 -9.65 5.87 9.92
N ASP A 426 -8.52 6.04 10.59
CA ASP A 426 -7.44 5.06 10.72
C ASP A 426 -7.16 4.86 12.21
N ASP A 427 -7.61 3.74 12.76
CA ASP A 427 -7.44 3.30 14.15
C ASP A 427 -6.32 2.25 14.20
N ARG A 428 -5.22 2.58 14.87
CA ARG A 428 -4.00 1.77 14.94
C ARG A 428 -3.96 1.04 16.28
N ASP A 429 -3.25 -0.09 16.32
CA ASP A 429 -3.08 -0.84 17.56
C ASP A 429 -2.46 0.07 18.64
N ALA A 430 -2.91 -0.06 19.88
CA ALA A 430 -2.40 0.72 21.01
C ALA A 430 -0.87 0.64 21.17
N ARG A 431 -0.24 -0.46 20.69
CA ARG A 431 1.23 -0.65 20.69
C ARG A 431 1.96 0.14 19.60
N VAL A 432 1.23 0.77 18.69
CA VAL A 432 1.74 1.49 17.51
C VAL A 432 1.32 2.95 17.51
N ASP A 433 0.11 3.27 18.00
CA ASP A 433 -0.50 4.61 17.97
C ASP A 433 0.07 5.60 18.99
N GLY A 434 0.81 5.11 19.99
CA GLY A 434 1.38 5.89 21.09
C GLY A 434 0.67 5.74 22.42
N SER A 435 -0.43 4.99 22.47
CA SER A 435 -1.20 4.72 23.69
C SER A 435 -0.46 3.76 24.64
N LEU A 436 0.33 2.84 24.09
CA LEU A 436 1.21 1.92 24.83
C LEU A 436 2.65 2.10 24.34
N GLY A 437 3.45 2.79 25.13
CA GLY A 437 4.90 2.88 24.97
C GLY A 437 5.66 1.76 25.68
N PHE A 438 6.97 1.77 25.50
CA PHE A 438 7.91 0.86 26.14
C PHE A 438 9.04 1.68 26.79
N VAL A 439 9.44 1.31 28.00
CA VAL A 439 10.62 1.87 28.65
C VAL A 439 11.61 0.73 28.86
N ASP A 440 12.81 0.88 28.30
CA ASP A 440 13.88 -0.08 28.51
C ASP A 440 14.27 -0.07 30.00
N ALA A 441 14.04 -1.20 30.68
CA ALA A 441 14.17 -1.29 32.12
C ALA A 441 15.62 -1.15 32.63
N VAL A 442 16.62 -1.22 31.73
CA VAL A 442 18.04 -1.13 32.05
C VAL A 442 18.57 0.28 31.82
N THR A 443 18.22 0.88 30.68
CA THR A 443 18.75 2.18 30.25
C THR A 443 17.84 3.35 30.60
N GLY A 444 16.55 3.09 30.83
CA GLY A 444 15.52 4.11 31.00
C GLY A 444 15.10 4.78 29.69
N GLU A 445 15.61 4.31 28.54
CA GLU A 445 15.26 4.87 27.23
C GLU A 445 13.78 4.61 26.93
N VAL A 446 13.08 5.66 26.51
CA VAL A 446 11.64 5.61 26.25
C VAL A 446 11.38 5.46 24.76
N GLN A 447 10.65 4.42 24.41
CA GLN A 447 10.10 4.20 23.08
C GLN A 447 8.60 4.48 23.11
N THR A 448 8.12 5.21 22.11
CA THR A 448 6.71 5.61 22.01
C THR A 448 5.81 4.51 21.44
N ALA A 449 6.35 3.33 21.10
CA ALA A 449 5.62 2.18 20.62
C ALA A 449 6.10 0.90 21.33
N ASP A 450 5.16 0.08 21.82
CA ASP A 450 5.44 -1.25 22.38
C ASP A 450 5.59 -2.33 21.30
N LEU A 451 5.24 -2.06 20.04
CA LEU A 451 5.44 -3.04 18.96
C LEU A 451 6.90 -3.00 18.48
N PHE A 452 7.65 -4.07 18.76
CA PHE A 452 9.05 -4.18 18.41
C PHE A 452 9.27 -4.07 16.90
N GLY A 453 10.32 -3.36 16.48
CA GLY A 453 10.59 -3.19 15.05
C GLY A 453 9.69 -2.17 14.33
N VAL A 454 8.80 -1.47 15.03
CA VAL A 454 7.84 -0.53 14.44
C VAL A 454 7.97 0.87 15.03
N SER A 455 7.78 1.89 14.19
CA SER A 455 7.76 3.29 14.62
C SER A 455 6.34 3.77 14.93
N LEU A 456 6.22 4.65 15.92
CA LEU A 456 4.98 5.35 16.28
C LEU A 456 4.22 5.84 15.04
N THR A 457 2.96 5.43 14.94
CA THR A 457 2.04 5.84 13.88
C THR A 457 0.68 6.05 14.51
N PRO A 458 0.36 7.29 14.93
CA PRO A 458 -0.88 7.58 15.65
C PRO A 458 -2.12 7.44 14.77
N ASP A 459 -3.27 7.40 15.43
CA ASP A 459 -4.57 7.43 14.77
C ASP A 459 -4.78 8.71 13.96
N THR A 460 -5.56 8.57 12.90
CA THR A 460 -6.03 9.70 12.09
C THR A 460 -7.53 9.61 11.88
N ARG A 461 -8.20 10.76 11.89
CA ARG A 461 -9.64 10.86 11.58
C ARG A 461 -9.93 12.19 10.93
N GLY A 462 -10.86 12.19 9.99
CA GLY A 462 -11.23 13.38 9.25
C GLY A 462 -12.66 13.30 8.76
N SER A 463 -13.28 14.46 8.57
CA SER A 463 -14.57 14.55 7.90
C SER A 463 -14.69 15.85 7.14
N ARG A 464 -15.41 15.82 6.03
CA ARG A 464 -15.65 16.98 5.18
C ARG A 464 -17.06 16.94 4.64
N ASN A 465 -17.70 18.11 4.63
CA ASN A 465 -18.94 18.34 3.92
C ASN A 465 -18.66 19.22 2.71
N VAL A 466 -19.26 18.88 1.57
CA VAL A 466 -19.15 19.63 0.32
C VAL A 466 -20.55 19.93 -0.19
N TRP A 467 -20.80 21.21 -0.49
CA TRP A 467 -21.97 21.66 -1.25
C TRP A 467 -21.51 22.08 -2.63
N SER A 468 -22.18 21.61 -3.67
CA SER A 468 -21.81 21.90 -5.05
C SER A 468 -23.02 22.34 -5.84
N ALA A 469 -22.78 23.25 -6.80
CA ALA A 469 -23.74 23.64 -7.81
C ALA A 469 -23.02 23.80 -9.14
N TYR A 470 -23.65 23.38 -10.23
CA TYR A 470 -23.10 23.57 -11.57
C TYR A 470 -24.16 23.99 -12.57
N VAL A 471 -23.71 24.64 -13.63
CA VAL A 471 -24.50 24.97 -14.82
C VAL A 471 -23.66 24.74 -16.06
N GLU A 472 -24.32 24.30 -17.12
CA GLU A 472 -23.74 24.06 -18.43
C GLU A 472 -24.72 24.52 -19.53
N LEU A 473 -24.18 25.15 -20.57
CA LEU A 473 -24.88 25.58 -21.77
C LEU A 473 -24.13 25.06 -22.98
N ALA A 474 -24.85 24.47 -23.93
CA ALA A 474 -24.32 24.03 -25.21
C ALA A 474 -25.07 24.76 -26.32
N ALA A 475 -24.38 25.63 -27.06
CA ALA A 475 -24.98 26.53 -28.04
C ALA A 475 -24.40 26.28 -29.45
N PRO A 476 -25.21 25.85 -30.41
CA PRO A 476 -24.83 25.82 -31.82
C PRO A 476 -24.97 27.23 -32.41
N LEU A 477 -23.84 27.90 -32.63
CA LEU A 477 -23.81 29.29 -33.09
C LEU A 477 -23.95 29.41 -34.61
N VAL A 478 -23.39 28.45 -35.33
CA VAL A 478 -23.51 28.33 -36.78
C VAL A 478 -23.94 26.91 -37.10
N SER A 479 -24.99 26.79 -37.90
CA SER A 479 -25.43 25.52 -38.43
C SER A 479 -25.08 25.38 -39.90
N PRO A 480 -25.02 24.13 -40.39
CA PRO A 480 -25.02 23.78 -41.78
C PRO A 480 -25.91 24.62 -42.72
N GLU A 481 -27.11 24.95 -42.28
CA GLU A 481 -28.16 25.61 -43.07
C GLU A 481 -27.93 27.11 -43.24
N MET A 482 -27.02 27.70 -42.45
CA MET A 482 -26.70 29.13 -42.53
C MET A 482 -25.76 29.48 -43.69
N GLU A 483 -25.17 28.46 -44.36
CA GLU A 483 -24.29 28.60 -45.52
C GLU A 483 -23.12 29.59 -45.33
N VAL A 484 -22.58 29.67 -44.11
CA VAL A 484 -21.44 30.55 -43.80
C VAL A 484 -20.16 29.98 -44.43
N PRO A 485 -19.46 30.72 -45.31
CA PRO A 485 -18.23 30.23 -45.93
C PRO A 485 -17.17 29.88 -44.89
N LEU A 486 -16.51 28.73 -45.06
CA LEU A 486 -15.47 28.19 -44.16
C LEU A 486 -15.96 27.83 -42.73
N VAL A 487 -17.26 27.89 -42.46
CA VAL A 487 -17.84 27.53 -41.15
C VAL A 487 -19.08 26.69 -41.39
N ARG A 488 -18.88 25.37 -41.47
CA ARG A 488 -19.97 24.40 -41.63
C ARG A 488 -20.82 24.30 -40.36
N SER A 489 -20.16 24.19 -39.21
CA SER A 489 -20.80 24.32 -37.90
C SER A 489 -19.85 24.95 -36.89
N LEU A 490 -20.40 25.65 -35.91
CA LEU A 490 -19.66 26.21 -34.78
C LEU A 490 -20.46 26.00 -33.51
N ASP A 491 -20.00 25.07 -32.68
CA ASP A 491 -20.61 24.72 -31.40
C ASP A 491 -19.76 25.26 -30.25
N VAL A 492 -20.41 25.88 -29.28
CA VAL A 492 -19.77 26.43 -28.09
C VAL A 492 -20.41 25.85 -26.83
N GLN A 493 -19.58 25.37 -25.92
CA GLN A 493 -19.96 24.92 -24.59
C GLN A 493 -19.43 25.90 -23.54
N LEU A 494 -20.31 26.34 -22.65
CA LEU A 494 -19.96 27.14 -21.47
C LEU A 494 -20.42 26.38 -20.24
N ALA A 495 -19.52 26.15 -19.29
CA ALA A 495 -19.87 25.50 -18.04
C ALA A 495 -19.17 26.16 -16.85
N GLY A 496 -19.78 26.02 -15.67
CA GLY A 496 -19.21 26.50 -14.43
C GLY A 496 -19.68 25.65 -13.27
N ARG A 497 -18.77 25.35 -12.34
CA ARG A 497 -19.07 24.66 -11.09
C ARG A 497 -18.56 25.45 -9.90
N PHE A 498 -19.42 25.62 -8.90
CA PHE A 498 -19.09 26.18 -7.61
C PHE A 498 -19.17 25.09 -6.55
N GLU A 499 -18.18 25.02 -5.66
CA GLU A 499 -18.21 24.13 -4.50
C GLU A 499 -17.78 24.85 -3.23
N ARG A 500 -18.38 24.46 -2.11
CA ARG A 500 -18.06 24.93 -0.76
C ARG A 500 -17.69 23.75 0.10
N TYR A 501 -16.42 23.71 0.48
CA TYR A 501 -15.82 22.74 1.38
C TYR A 501 -15.84 23.25 2.82
N SER A 502 -16.11 22.37 3.77
CA SER A 502 -16.14 22.72 5.20
C SER A 502 -14.77 22.96 5.83
N ASP A 503 -13.68 22.57 5.16
CA ASP A 503 -12.31 22.59 5.72
C ASP A 503 -11.39 23.64 5.08
N PHE A 504 -11.30 23.73 3.73
CA PHE A 504 -10.40 24.71 3.08
C PHE A 504 -11.12 25.85 2.33
N GLY A 505 -12.45 25.82 2.22
CA GLY A 505 -13.24 26.95 1.72
C GLY A 505 -13.91 26.74 0.37
N ASN A 506 -13.97 27.79 -0.46
CA ASN A 506 -14.80 27.85 -1.65
C ASN A 506 -13.97 27.82 -2.93
N VAL A 507 -14.54 27.24 -3.99
CA VAL A 507 -13.91 27.09 -5.30
C VAL A 507 -14.95 27.31 -6.39
N ALA A 508 -14.56 28.01 -7.44
CA ALA A 508 -15.37 28.19 -8.64
C ALA A 508 -14.50 27.89 -9.86
N LYS A 509 -14.97 27.01 -10.75
CA LYS A 509 -14.18 26.53 -11.89
C LYS A 509 -14.97 26.65 -13.20
N PRO A 510 -14.56 27.56 -14.11
CA PRO A 510 -15.18 27.71 -15.41
C PRO A 510 -14.59 26.72 -16.44
N LYS A 511 -15.37 26.50 -17.50
CA LYS A 511 -14.96 25.78 -18.71
C LYS A 511 -15.59 26.42 -19.95
N ILE A 512 -14.79 26.49 -21.00
CA ILE A 512 -15.20 26.88 -22.35
C ILE A 512 -14.67 25.83 -23.32
N ALA A 513 -15.54 25.29 -24.17
CA ALA A 513 -15.12 24.43 -25.27
C ALA A 513 -15.74 24.90 -26.59
N VAL A 514 -14.99 24.73 -27.67
CA VAL A 514 -15.40 25.10 -29.03
C VAL A 514 -15.14 23.92 -29.95
N ALA A 515 -16.13 23.57 -30.75
CA ALA A 515 -15.99 22.68 -31.89
C ALA A 515 -16.36 23.44 -33.16
N TRP A 516 -15.41 23.51 -34.09
CA TRP A 516 -15.56 24.18 -35.37
C TRP A 516 -15.36 23.17 -36.49
N GLU A 517 -16.43 22.91 -37.23
CA GLU A 517 -16.36 22.17 -38.48
C GLU A 517 -16.14 23.17 -39.62
N VAL A 518 -14.97 23.09 -40.25
CA VAL A 518 -14.61 24.01 -41.35
C VAL A 518 -15.25 23.52 -42.65
N PHE A 519 -15.13 22.22 -42.89
CA PHE A 519 -15.71 21.44 -43.99
C PHE A 519 -16.03 20.03 -43.47
N ASP A 520 -16.83 19.24 -44.20
CA ASP A 520 -17.33 17.92 -43.76
C ASP A 520 -16.22 16.96 -43.27
N ASP A 521 -15.01 17.06 -43.83
CA ASP A 521 -13.88 16.20 -43.47
C ASP A 521 -12.92 16.81 -42.46
N PHE A 522 -13.10 18.06 -42.04
CA PHE A 522 -12.11 18.79 -41.25
C PHE A 522 -12.75 19.54 -40.07
N ARG A 523 -12.43 19.06 -38.87
CA ARG A 523 -12.89 19.62 -37.61
C ARG A 523 -11.73 20.07 -36.75
N VAL A 524 -11.85 21.28 -36.20
CA VAL A 524 -10.99 21.79 -35.13
C VAL A 524 -11.78 21.80 -33.85
N ARG A 525 -11.16 21.35 -32.75
CA ARG A 525 -11.72 21.47 -31.40
C ARG A 525 -10.71 22.13 -30.48
N GLY A 526 -11.20 22.89 -29.53
CA GLY A 526 -10.38 23.44 -28.46
C GLY A 526 -11.17 23.54 -27.17
N SER A 527 -10.48 23.43 -26.04
CA SER A 527 -11.07 23.67 -24.73
C SER A 527 -10.12 24.45 -23.84
N TRP A 528 -10.70 25.25 -22.97
CA TRP A 528 -10.06 25.88 -21.84
C TRP A 528 -10.88 25.58 -20.58
N SER A 529 -10.21 25.16 -19.52
CA SER A 529 -10.89 24.88 -18.25
C SER A 529 -9.95 25.06 -17.07
N GLU A 530 -10.53 25.45 -15.93
CA GLU A 530 -9.85 25.34 -14.65
C GLU A 530 -10.32 24.09 -13.90
N GLY A 531 -9.43 23.55 -13.09
CA GLY A 531 -9.72 22.46 -12.15
C GLY A 531 -8.95 22.66 -10.86
N PHE A 532 -9.25 21.88 -9.84
CA PHE A 532 -8.43 21.84 -8.63
C PHE A 532 -8.45 20.47 -7.98
N ARG A 533 -7.54 20.19 -7.05
CA ARG A 533 -7.58 19.01 -6.21
C ARG A 533 -7.63 19.44 -4.75
N ALA A 534 -8.71 19.06 -4.06
CA ALA A 534 -8.83 19.27 -2.63
C ALA A 534 -7.71 18.51 -1.89
N PRO A 535 -7.13 19.07 -0.81
CA PRO A 535 -6.25 18.32 0.08
C PRO A 535 -6.96 17.06 0.57
N ASN A 536 -6.27 15.92 0.58
CA ASN A 536 -6.85 14.68 1.11
C ASN A 536 -7.05 14.82 2.63
N LEU A 537 -8.11 14.21 3.19
CA LEU A 537 -8.41 14.21 4.62
C LEU A 537 -7.21 13.76 5.48
N GLU A 538 -6.40 12.82 4.98
CA GLU A 538 -5.16 12.41 5.66
C GLU A 538 -4.10 13.53 5.66
N GLN A 539 -3.96 14.30 4.58
CA GLN A 539 -2.96 15.37 4.49
C GLN A 539 -3.28 16.55 5.42
N VAL A 540 -4.54 16.76 5.76
CA VAL A 540 -4.96 17.84 6.66
C VAL A 540 -5.14 17.37 8.11
N ASN A 541 -5.47 16.09 8.35
CA ASN A 541 -5.75 15.57 9.70
C ASN A 541 -4.68 14.62 10.27
N ALA A 542 -3.61 14.30 9.52
CA ALA A 542 -2.59 13.38 10.03
C ALA A 542 -1.95 13.92 11.32
N SER A 543 -1.94 13.07 12.35
CA SER A 543 -1.22 13.31 13.58
C SER A 543 0.30 13.37 13.31
N LEU A 544 1.07 13.94 14.24
CA LEU A 544 2.51 14.00 14.13
C LEU A 544 3.14 12.59 14.08
N VAL A 545 3.74 12.28 12.95
CA VAL A 545 4.51 11.06 12.70
C VAL A 545 6.00 11.40 12.76
N THR A 546 6.74 10.70 13.61
CA THR A 546 8.20 10.85 13.73
C THR A 546 8.91 9.65 13.11
N ARG A 547 9.95 9.91 12.30
CA ARG A 547 10.79 8.88 11.66
C ARG A 547 12.27 9.24 11.81
N GLY A 548 13.06 8.35 12.38
CA GLY A 548 14.52 8.49 12.41
C GLY A 548 15.15 7.85 11.17
N ASN A 549 16.04 8.56 10.48
CA ASN A 549 16.89 7.99 9.44
C ASN A 549 18.33 8.37 9.68
N THR A 550 19.25 7.40 9.57
CA THR A 550 20.67 7.69 9.54
C THR A 550 21.03 8.39 8.23
N ARG A 551 21.62 9.58 8.31
CA ARG A 551 22.08 10.37 7.17
C ARG A 551 23.55 10.70 7.33
N ALA A 552 24.28 10.71 6.22
CA ALA A 552 25.63 11.26 6.21
C ALA A 552 25.56 12.77 6.43
N ASP A 553 26.37 13.29 7.34
CA ASP A 553 26.53 14.72 7.56
C ASP A 553 27.64 15.25 6.65
N TRP A 554 27.26 15.68 5.45
CA TRP A 554 28.21 16.13 4.43
C TRP A 554 28.98 17.39 4.84
N VAL A 555 28.46 18.20 5.76
CA VAL A 555 29.17 19.39 6.27
C VAL A 555 30.31 18.96 7.18
N LEU A 556 30.08 18.00 8.08
CA LEU A 556 31.15 17.42 8.89
C LEU A 556 32.14 16.60 8.05
N CYS A 557 31.66 15.89 7.02
CA CYS A 557 32.54 15.23 6.04
C CYS A 557 33.46 16.23 5.36
N GLU A 558 32.94 17.37 4.90
CA GLU A 558 33.73 18.42 4.27
C GLU A 558 34.73 19.03 5.25
N ALA A 559 34.34 19.25 6.50
CA ALA A 559 35.24 19.73 7.55
C ALA A 559 36.40 18.76 7.80
N ASP A 560 36.13 17.45 7.82
CA ASP A 560 37.16 16.42 7.96
C ASP A 560 38.08 16.34 6.74
N LEU A 561 37.54 16.52 5.52
CA LEU A 561 38.33 16.57 4.29
C LEU A 561 39.27 17.78 4.30
N ARG A 562 38.75 18.97 4.63
CA ARG A 562 39.54 20.21 4.74
C ARG A 562 40.58 20.13 5.87
N ALA A 563 40.29 19.39 6.94
CA ALA A 563 41.23 19.14 8.03
C ALA A 563 42.22 17.99 7.75
N GLY A 564 42.17 17.35 6.58
CA GLY A 564 43.03 16.22 6.21
C GLY A 564 42.78 14.94 7.02
N ARG A 565 41.65 14.84 7.72
CA ARG A 565 41.27 13.64 8.49
C ARG A 565 40.72 12.51 7.62
N ILE A 566 40.25 12.86 6.42
CA ILE A 566 39.86 11.92 5.38
C ILE A 566 40.48 12.33 4.04
N SER A 567 40.75 11.37 3.16
CA SER A 567 41.35 11.59 1.84
C SER A 567 40.34 11.90 0.73
N SER A 568 39.07 11.51 0.93
CA SER A 568 37.97 11.79 0.00
C SER A 568 36.63 11.67 0.71
N PHE A 569 35.55 12.16 0.09
CA PHE A 569 34.20 11.95 0.61
C PHE A 569 33.79 10.47 0.71
N ALA A 570 34.39 9.58 -0.08
CA ALA A 570 34.14 8.14 0.01
C ALA A 570 34.62 7.54 1.35
N ASN A 571 35.52 8.22 2.05
CA ASN A 571 36.01 7.82 3.37
C ASN A 571 35.21 8.45 4.52
N CYS A 572 34.11 9.16 4.24
CA CYS A 572 33.36 9.81 5.31
C CYS A 572 32.56 8.81 6.15
N SER A 573 32.79 8.83 7.46
CA SER A 573 32.05 8.05 8.46
C SER A 573 31.19 8.91 9.39
N ARG A 574 30.90 10.16 9.01
CA ARG A 574 30.05 11.08 9.78
C ARG A 574 28.59 10.80 9.48
N SER A 575 27.96 10.03 10.34
CA SER A 575 26.53 9.76 10.28
C SER A 575 25.82 10.33 11.50
N VAL A 576 24.69 10.99 11.27
CA VAL A 576 23.77 11.43 12.33
C VAL A 576 22.41 10.79 12.12
N VAL A 577 21.70 10.49 13.20
CA VAL A 577 20.27 10.15 13.10
C VAL A 577 19.52 11.47 12.95
N ALA A 578 19.01 11.72 11.75
CA ALA A 578 18.13 12.84 11.48
C ALA A 578 16.68 12.40 11.75
N THR A 579 16.02 13.09 12.67
CA THR A 579 14.61 12.87 12.99
C THR A 579 13.75 13.73 12.06
N ALA A 580 12.94 13.07 11.23
CA ALA A 580 11.94 13.72 10.40
C ALA A 580 10.59 13.63 11.09
N GLN A 581 10.01 14.79 11.36
CA GLN A 581 8.66 14.94 11.88
C GLN A 581 7.73 15.37 10.75
N ARG A 582 6.60 14.68 10.59
CA ARG A 582 5.59 14.93 9.55
C ARG A 582 4.24 14.99 10.21
N SER A 583 3.47 16.03 9.95
CA SER A 583 2.08 16.14 10.41
C SER A 583 1.20 16.57 9.25
N GLY A 584 -0.11 16.41 9.42
CA GLY A 584 -1.07 17.07 8.57
C GLY A 584 -0.95 18.59 8.71
N ASN A 585 -1.28 19.30 7.63
CA ASN A 585 -1.34 20.75 7.63
C ASN A 585 -2.79 21.19 7.34
N PRO A 586 -3.53 21.72 8.33
CA PRO A 586 -4.91 22.16 8.14
C PRO A 586 -5.01 23.40 7.25
N ASP A 587 -3.91 24.14 7.06
CA ASP A 587 -3.85 25.37 6.27
C ASP A 587 -3.42 25.10 4.82
N LEU A 588 -3.60 23.87 4.32
CA LEU A 588 -3.32 23.56 2.92
C LEU A 588 -4.37 24.20 2.01
N ASP A 589 -3.87 25.03 1.09
CA ASP A 589 -4.65 25.47 -0.06
C ASP A 589 -4.89 24.30 -1.03
N PRO A 590 -5.98 24.34 -1.81
CA PRO A 590 -6.21 23.37 -2.88
C PRO A 590 -5.14 23.51 -3.98
N GLU A 591 -4.77 22.39 -4.61
CA GLU A 591 -3.91 22.43 -5.80
C GLU A 591 -4.74 22.91 -7.00
N GLU A 592 -4.39 24.04 -7.61
CA GLU A 592 -5.13 24.56 -8.77
C GLU A 592 -4.48 24.18 -10.11
N SER A 593 -5.30 24.08 -11.16
CA SER A 593 -4.83 23.77 -12.51
C SER A 593 -5.60 24.54 -13.57
N THR A 594 -4.90 24.88 -14.65
CA THR A 594 -5.49 25.46 -15.87
C THR A 594 -5.07 24.59 -17.05
N SER A 595 -6.06 24.12 -17.82
CA SER A 595 -5.84 23.24 -18.96
C SER A 595 -6.28 23.93 -20.25
N TRP A 596 -5.46 23.78 -21.29
CA TRP A 596 -5.75 24.20 -22.65
C TRP A 596 -5.58 22.98 -23.55
N THR A 597 -6.59 22.68 -24.37
CA THR A 597 -6.50 21.62 -25.37
C THR A 597 -6.83 22.17 -26.75
N ALA A 598 -6.15 21.64 -27.76
CA ALA A 598 -6.46 21.86 -29.16
C ALA A 598 -6.30 20.53 -29.90
N GLY A 599 -7.23 20.23 -30.79
CA GLY A 599 -7.22 19.00 -31.57
C GLY A 599 -7.77 19.23 -32.97
N LEU A 600 -7.23 18.48 -33.92
CA LEU A 600 -7.65 18.50 -35.31
C LEU A 600 -8.09 17.08 -35.67
N LEU A 601 -9.27 16.96 -36.28
CA LEU A 601 -9.81 15.73 -36.82
C LEU A 601 -9.90 15.87 -38.34
N TRP A 602 -9.35 14.89 -39.05
CA TRP A 602 -9.50 14.75 -40.49
C TRP A 602 -9.99 13.34 -40.80
N THR A 603 -11.20 13.23 -41.36
CA THR A 603 -11.81 11.93 -41.69
C THR A 603 -11.46 11.44 -43.08
N GLY A 604 -11.01 12.34 -43.97
CA GLY A 604 -10.49 12.03 -45.30
C GLY A 604 -11.32 11.00 -46.04
N ASN A 605 -12.45 11.37 -46.62
CA ASN A 605 -13.13 10.51 -47.58
C ASN A 605 -12.18 10.27 -48.77
N PRO A 606 -11.73 9.04 -49.08
CA PRO A 606 -10.99 8.81 -50.32
C PRO A 606 -11.98 8.95 -51.49
N PRO A 607 -11.83 9.94 -52.38
CA PRO A 607 -12.50 9.86 -53.66
C PRO A 607 -11.75 8.82 -54.49
N LEU A 608 -12.50 7.91 -55.13
CA LEU A 608 -12.06 6.86 -56.06
C LEU A 608 -11.65 5.52 -55.42
N LEU A 609 -12.64 4.68 -55.11
CA LEU A 609 -12.59 3.22 -55.36
C LEU A 609 -14.02 2.65 -55.32
N ALA A 610 -14.94 3.29 -56.06
CA ALA A 610 -16.30 2.79 -56.25
C ALA A 610 -16.42 1.75 -57.38
N ASP A 611 -15.32 1.25 -57.95
CA ASP A 611 -15.39 0.40 -59.16
C ASP A 611 -14.38 -0.76 -59.24
N CYS A 612 -13.95 -1.32 -58.10
CA CYS A 612 -13.15 -2.56 -58.09
C CYS A 612 -13.65 -3.60 -57.07
N ARG A 613 -14.97 -3.83 -57.04
CA ARG A 613 -15.55 -5.10 -56.54
C ARG A 613 -16.58 -5.66 -57.51
N SER A 614 -16.16 -5.91 -58.75
CA SER A 614 -16.75 -6.99 -59.53
C SER A 614 -15.86 -8.23 -59.36
N GLY A 615 -16.42 -9.26 -58.72
CA GLY A 615 -15.84 -10.60 -58.74
C GLY A 615 -15.05 -11.04 -57.51
N VAL A 616 -15.70 -11.12 -56.34
CA VAL A 616 -15.53 -12.32 -55.49
C VAL A 616 -16.87 -12.65 -54.87
N MET A 617 -17.41 -13.77 -55.31
CA MET A 617 -18.61 -14.45 -54.83
C MET A 617 -18.44 -14.76 -53.33
N GLN A 618 -19.29 -14.22 -52.47
CA GLN A 618 -19.43 -14.70 -51.09
C GLN A 618 -20.14 -16.07 -51.12
N PRO A 619 -19.65 -17.11 -50.41
CA PRO A 619 -20.44 -18.30 -50.17
C PRO A 619 -21.43 -18.07 -49.01
N SER A 620 -22.63 -18.61 -49.18
CA SER A 620 -23.71 -18.65 -48.18
C SER A 620 -23.28 -19.28 -46.84
N PRO A 621 -23.92 -18.90 -45.72
CA PRO A 621 -23.67 -19.53 -44.42
C PRO A 621 -24.36 -20.89 -44.36
N VAL A 622 -23.57 -21.95 -44.14
CA VAL A 622 -24.06 -23.26 -43.73
C VAL A 622 -23.83 -23.42 -42.22
N SER A 623 -24.87 -23.96 -41.60
CA SER A 623 -25.07 -24.38 -40.22
C SER A 623 -23.93 -25.12 -39.50
N SER A 624 -23.85 -24.85 -38.19
CA SER A 624 -23.72 -25.79 -37.06
C SER A 624 -22.43 -26.61 -36.84
N LEU A 625 -22.10 -26.71 -35.54
CA LEU A 625 -21.30 -27.73 -34.83
C LEU A 625 -19.77 -27.59 -34.87
N ALA A 626 -19.20 -27.02 -33.81
CA ALA A 626 -18.46 -27.73 -32.75
C ALA A 626 -18.03 -26.71 -31.67
#